data_AF-A0A7Y0S587-F1
#
_entry.id   AF-A0A7Y0S587-F1
#
_cell.length_a   1.000
_cell.length_b   1.000
_cell.length_c   1.000
_cell.angle_alpha   90.00
_cell.angle_beta   90.00
_cell.angle_gamma   90.00
#
_symmetry.space_group_name_H-M   'P 1'
#
loop_
_entity.id
_entity.type
_entity.pdbx_description
1 polymer ?
#
loop_
_entity_poly.entity_id
_entity_poly.type
_entity_poly.pdbx_seq_one_letter_code
_entity_poly.pdbx_strand_id
1 'polypeptide(L)' 'LLTLLFPGFDFSRHFHVDHIYPKGLFTRNKLAKVGVPAEQLDELIEASNKLPNLQLLEGTINNQKRQKMPHEWYAQQWP' A
#
# COMPACT_ATOMS: atom_id res chain seq x y z
N LEU A 1 3.86 -16.05 3.07
CA LEU A 1 3.15 -15.83 1.78
C LEU A 1 3.83 -14.75 0.96
N LEU A 2 3.87 -13.48 1.40
CA LEU A 2 4.56 -12.40 0.66
C LEU A 2 6.05 -12.69 0.40
N THR A 3 6.75 -13.36 1.32
CA THR A 3 8.15 -13.78 1.13
C THR A 3 8.40 -14.64 -0.11
N LEU A 4 7.37 -15.32 -0.64
CA LEU A 4 7.45 -16.08 -1.90
C LEU A 4 7.42 -15.16 -3.14
N LEU A 5 6.85 -13.97 -3.01
CA LEU A 5 6.70 -12.99 -4.10
C LEU A 5 7.89 -12.02 -4.20
N PHE A 6 8.72 -11.97 -3.15
CA PHE A 6 9.91 -11.12 -3.08
C PHE A 6 11.19 -11.98 -2.96
N PRO A 7 11.51 -12.82 -3.96
CA PRO A 7 12.75 -13.58 -3.96
C PRO A 7 13.93 -12.61 -4.05
N GLY A 8 14.93 -12.78 -3.18
CA GLY A 8 16.12 -11.91 -3.12
C GLY A 8 16.11 -10.86 -2.00
N PHE A 9 15.05 -10.79 -1.20
CA PHE A 9 15.09 -10.02 0.04
C PHE A 9 15.95 -10.74 1.09
N ASP A 10 16.85 -9.98 1.73
CA ASP A 10 17.65 -10.46 2.86
C ASP A 10 16.79 -10.45 4.14
N PHE A 11 16.08 -11.55 4.38
CA PHE A 11 15.20 -11.71 5.54
C PHE A 11 15.91 -11.78 6.91
N SER A 12 17.23 -11.62 6.97
CA SER A 12 17.91 -11.33 8.24
C SER A 12 17.54 -9.95 8.80
N ARG A 13 17.04 -9.05 7.93
CA ARG A 13 16.55 -7.70 8.30
C ARG A 13 15.10 -7.73 8.76
N HIS A 14 14.70 -6.68 9.50
CA HIS A 14 13.33 -6.55 9.99
C HIS A 14 12.42 -5.91 8.93
N PHE A 15 11.48 -6.70 8.40
CA PHE A 15 10.47 -6.25 7.46
C PHE A 15 9.10 -6.18 8.11
N HIS A 16 8.32 -5.18 7.69
CA HIS A 16 6.90 -5.09 7.99
C HIS A 16 6.09 -5.38 6.72
N VAL A 17 4.91 -5.95 6.91
CA VAL A 17 3.89 -5.94 5.87
C VAL A 17 3.25 -4.57 5.86
N ASP A 18 3.28 -3.91 4.71
CA ASP A 18 2.72 -2.57 4.50
C ASP A 18 1.72 -2.56 3.34
N HIS A 19 0.85 -1.56 3.31
CA HIS A 19 -0.09 -1.34 2.21
C HIS A 19 0.53 -0.44 1.13
N ILE A 20 0.58 -0.88 -0.12
CA ILE A 20 1.12 -0.08 -1.24
C ILE A 20 0.36 1.25 -1.33
N TYR A 21 -0.96 1.19 -1.51
CA TYR A 21 -1.86 2.31 -1.32
C TYR A 21 -2.29 2.40 0.15
N PRO A 22 -2.22 3.59 0.78
CA PRO A 22 -2.55 3.73 2.19
C PRO A 22 -3.97 3.23 2.51
N LYS A 23 -4.08 2.22 3.37
CA LYS A 23 -5.37 1.64 3.80
C LYS A 23 -6.35 2.71 4.29
N GLY A 24 -5.86 3.74 4.95
CA GLY A 24 -6.67 4.85 5.45
C GLY A 24 -7.39 5.68 4.38
N LEU A 25 -7.08 5.50 3.09
CA LEU A 25 -7.80 6.11 1.96
C LEU A 25 -9.01 5.28 1.51
N PHE A 26 -9.05 3.99 1.84
CA PHE A 26 -10.13 3.08 1.47
C PHE A 26 -11.26 3.15 2.49
N THR A 27 -11.90 4.31 2.57
CA THR A 27 -13.16 4.50 3.28
C THR A 27 -14.19 5.03 2.31
N ARG A 28 -15.47 4.68 2.53
CA ARG A 28 -16.58 5.11 1.65
C ARG A 28 -16.53 6.62 1.37
N ASN A 29 -16.34 7.43 2.41
CA ASN A 29 -16.28 8.90 2.28
C ASN A 29 -15.10 9.37 1.42
N LYS A 30 -13.91 8.80 1.59
CA LYS A 30 -12.71 9.23 0.86
C LYS A 30 -12.75 8.77 -0.59
N LEU A 31 -13.20 7.54 -0.84
CA LEU A 31 -13.35 6.97 -2.18
C LEU A 31 -14.44 7.72 -2.97
N ALA A 32 -15.59 7.99 -2.36
CA ALA A 32 -16.64 8.79 -2.99
C ALA A 32 -16.15 10.22 -3.34
N LYS A 33 -15.35 10.84 -2.46
CA LYS A 33 -14.79 12.17 -2.70
C LYS A 33 -13.85 12.22 -3.92
N VAL A 34 -13.19 11.11 -4.26
CA VAL A 34 -12.33 11.01 -5.45
C VAL A 34 -13.07 10.43 -6.67
N GLY A 35 -14.41 10.34 -6.60
CA GLY A 35 -15.25 9.98 -7.74
C GLY A 35 -15.46 8.47 -7.97
N VAL A 36 -15.14 7.63 -6.98
CA VAL A 36 -15.43 6.19 -7.08
C VAL A 36 -16.94 5.95 -7.05
N PRO A 37 -17.52 5.22 -8.02
CA PRO A 37 -18.94 4.88 -8.03
C PRO A 37 -19.36 4.07 -6.81
N ALA A 38 -20.59 4.30 -6.32
CA ALA A 38 -21.09 3.68 -5.10
C ALA A 38 -21.05 2.14 -5.15
N GLU A 39 -21.32 1.57 -6.31
CA GLU A 39 -21.30 0.14 -6.60
C GLU A 39 -19.90 -0.49 -6.52
N GLN A 40 -18.82 0.29 -6.62
CA GLN A 40 -17.43 -0.18 -6.53
C GLN A 40 -16.80 0.03 -5.14
N LEU A 41 -17.47 0.77 -4.24
CA LEU A 41 -16.88 1.14 -2.95
C LEU A 41 -16.50 -0.07 -2.11
N ASP A 42 -17.42 -1.02 -1.95
CA ASP A 42 -17.18 -2.19 -1.10
C ASP A 42 -16.11 -3.10 -1.69
N GLU A 43 -16.10 -3.28 -3.01
CA GLU A 43 -15.07 -4.06 -3.69
C GLU A 43 -13.68 -3.46 -3.47
N LEU A 44 -13.51 -2.15 -3.60
CA LEU A 44 -12.23 -1.48 -3.42
C LEU A 44 -11.78 -1.48 -1.95
N ILE A 45 -12.71 -1.31 -1.00
CA ILE A 45 -12.41 -1.41 0.43
C ILE A 45 -11.90 -2.81 0.77
N GLU A 46 -12.56 -3.85 0.26
CA GLU A 46 -12.11 -5.22 0.44
C GLU A 46 -10.77 -5.49 -0.26
N ALA A 47 -10.61 -5.00 -1.50
CA ALA A 47 -9.38 -5.14 -2.27
C ALA A 47 -8.16 -4.50 -1.58
N SER A 48 -8.37 -3.46 -0.76
CA SER A 48 -7.31 -2.78 -0.03
C SER A 48 -6.53 -3.71 0.92
N ASN A 49 -7.13 -4.81 1.40
CA ASN A 49 -6.47 -5.78 2.28
C ASN A 49 -5.96 -7.03 1.54
N LYS A 50 -6.14 -7.10 0.21
CA LYS A 50 -5.72 -8.25 -0.59
C LYS A 50 -4.27 -8.13 -1.02
N LEU A 51 -3.68 -9.28 -1.38
CA LEU A 51 -2.29 -9.42 -1.80
C LEU A 51 -1.82 -8.36 -2.83
N PRO A 52 -2.61 -7.92 -3.83
CA PRO A 52 -2.17 -6.89 -4.77
C PRO A 52 -1.85 -5.53 -4.13
N ASN A 53 -2.34 -5.26 -2.93
CA ASN A 53 -2.07 -4.01 -2.19
C ASN A 53 -1.11 -4.22 -1.01
N LEU A 54 -0.49 -5.39 -0.87
CA LEU A 54 0.44 -5.69 0.23
C LEU A 54 1.87 -5.79 -0.29
N GLN A 55 2.82 -5.28 0.50
CA GLN A 55 4.26 -5.33 0.20
C GLN A 55 5.07 -5.63 1.47
N LEU A 56 6.30 -6.11 1.28
CA LEU A 56 7.30 -6.14 2.35
C LEU A 56 8.13 -4.87 2.28
N LEU A 57 8.23 -4.19 3.42
CA LEU A 57 8.93 -2.91 3.49
C LEU A 57 9.83 -2.88 4.73
N GLU A 58 11.08 -2.48 4.55
CA GLU A 58 12.03 -2.34 5.65
C GLU A 58 11.60 -1.20 6.58
N GLY A 59 11.75 -1.37 7.90
CA GLY A 59 11.20 -0.44 8.89
C GLY A 59 11.66 1.03 8.72
N THR A 60 12.87 1.25 8.21
CA THR A 60 13.41 2.58 7.90
C THR A 60 12.65 3.27 6.76
N ILE A 61 12.31 2.54 5.72
CA ILE A 61 11.57 3.04 4.53
C ILE A 61 10.11 3.31 4.90
N ASN A 62 9.53 2.52 5.80
CA ASN A 62 8.12 2.63 6.19
C ASN A 62 7.80 4.00 6.80
N ASN A 63 8.73 4.51 7.61
CA ASN A 63 8.64 5.84 8.21
C ASN A 63 8.70 6.98 7.19
N GLN A 64 9.35 6.78 6.03
CA GLN A 64 9.45 7.79 4.97
C GLN A 64 8.23 7.79 4.03
N LYS A 65 7.70 6.60 3.73
CA LYS A 65 6.53 6.41 2.86
C LYS A 65 5.25 6.96 3.49
N ARG A 66 4.98 6.65 4.78
CA ARG A 66 3.76 7.07 5.51
C ARG A 66 2.48 6.86 4.69
N GLN A 67 1.51 7.76 4.80
CA GLN A 67 0.21 7.73 4.09
C GLN A 67 0.26 8.35 2.69
N LYS A 68 1.43 8.40 2.04
CA LYS A 68 1.55 8.97 0.69
C LYS A 68 1.03 8.01 -0.36
N MET A 69 0.57 8.54 -1.49
CA MET A 69 0.25 7.71 -2.65
C MET A 69 1.53 7.12 -3.25
N PRO A 70 1.48 5.92 -3.86
CA PRO A 70 2.65 5.28 -4.45
C PRO A 70 3.41 6.17 -5.45
N HIS A 71 2.68 6.92 -6.29
CA HIS A 71 3.27 7.80 -7.30
C HIS A 71 3.98 9.01 -6.66
N GLU A 72 3.42 9.61 -5.60
CA GLU A 72 4.05 10.71 -4.88
C GLU A 72 5.33 10.25 -4.18
N TRP A 73 5.30 9.05 -3.59
CA TRP A 73 6.47 8.49 -2.95
C TRP A 73 7.56 8.13 -3.97
N TYR A 74 7.18 7.52 -5.10
CA TYR A 74 8.10 7.17 -6.17
C TYR A 74 8.83 8.40 -6.74
N ALA A 75 8.10 9.48 -7.03
CA ALA A 75 8.67 10.72 -7.54
C ALA A 75 9.69 11.37 -6.58
N GLN A 76 9.60 11.11 -5.27
CA GLN A 76 10.57 11.60 -4.28
C GLN A 76 11.86 10.78 -4.24
N GLN A 77 11.78 9.49 -4.58
CA GLN A 77 12.94 8.60 -4.57
C GLN A 77 13.73 8.67 -5.87
N TRP A 78 13.08 9.03 -6.96
CA TRP A 78 13.67 9.08 -8.29
C TRP A 78 13.18 10.32 -9.07
N PRO A 79 13.73 11.51 -8.77
CA PRO A 79 13.35 12.76 -9.41
C PRO A 79 13.75 12.84 -10.90
#